data_AF-A0A1M6VN08-F1
#
_entry.id   AF-A0A1M6VN08-F1
#
_cell.length_a   1.000
_cell.length_b   1.000
_cell.length_c   1.000
_cell.angle_alpha   90.00
_cell.angle_beta   90.00
_cell.angle_gamma   90.00
#
_symmetry.space_group_name_H-M   'P 1'
#
loop_
_entity.id
_entity.type
_entity.pdbx_description
1 polymer ?
#
loop_
_entity_poly.entity_id
_entity_poly.type
_entity_poly.pdbx_seq_one_letter_code
_entity_poly.pdbx_strand_id
1 'polypeptide(L)'
;MVMGLGKSFGFVALLGASLGVATSFAADWYAKDNLQPGHDPSMVRFEDGYALMSTNNNLQLWTSEDAYTWKDHRSTVSGVPQWAYTYAPKTEGIWAPDIFYMNGEYRVYYCVSEFGKRN
;
A
#
# COMPACT_ATOMS: atom_id res chain seq x y z
N MET A 1 22.81 69.68 -40.00
CA MET A 1 21.91 69.63 -41.18
C MET A 1 21.72 68.14 -41.47
N VAL A 2 20.58 67.48 -41.26
CA VAL A 2 19.16 67.84 -41.38
C VAL A 2 18.37 67.19 -40.23
N MET A 3 17.29 67.87 -39.84
CA MET A 3 16.29 67.50 -38.83
C MET A 3 15.46 66.26 -39.20
N GLY A 4 14.95 65.55 -38.20
CA GLY A 4 13.88 64.56 -38.35
C GLY A 4 13.10 64.39 -37.05
N LEU A 5 12.06 65.22 -36.87
CA LEU A 5 11.09 65.20 -35.78
C LEU A 5 10.00 64.16 -36.09
N GLY A 6 9.67 63.26 -35.16
CA GLY A 6 8.65 62.22 -35.38
C GLY A 6 8.01 61.65 -34.11
N LYS A 7 7.05 62.41 -33.56
CA LYS A 7 5.79 62.03 -32.86
C LYS A 7 5.77 60.77 -31.94
N SER A 8 5.49 61.01 -30.66
CA SER A 8 5.01 60.04 -29.66
C SER A 8 3.80 59.23 -30.13
N PHE A 9 3.73 57.95 -29.73
CA PHE A 9 2.50 57.32 -29.26
C PHE A 9 2.87 56.21 -28.26
N GLY A 10 2.39 56.35 -27.03
CA GLY A 10 2.59 55.37 -25.96
C GLY A 10 1.83 54.08 -26.26
N PHE A 11 2.51 52.95 -26.08
CA PHE A 11 1.86 51.64 -25.99
C PHE A 11 1.76 51.27 -24.50
N VAL A 12 0.55 51.35 -23.96
CA VAL A 12 0.21 50.68 -22.71
C VAL A 12 0.13 49.19 -23.03
N ALA A 13 1.12 48.42 -22.60
CA ALA A 13 1.05 46.96 -22.65
C ALA A 13 0.08 46.49 -21.55
N LEU A 14 -1.14 46.09 -21.93
CA LEU A 14 -1.98 45.30 -21.05
C LEU A 14 -1.33 43.91 -20.89
N LEU A 15 -0.74 43.64 -19.72
CA LEU A 15 -0.49 42.27 -19.29
C LEU A 15 -1.85 41.62 -18.99
N GLY A 16 -2.35 40.83 -19.93
CA GLY A 16 -3.44 39.89 -19.67
C GLY A 16 -2.90 38.74 -18.81
N ALA A 17 -3.15 38.79 -17.50
CA ALA A 17 -2.95 37.63 -16.65
C ALA A 17 -4.05 36.61 -16.96
N SER A 18 -3.75 35.62 -17.79
CA SER A 18 -4.62 34.44 -17.92
C SER A 18 -4.49 33.64 -16.62
N LEU A 19 -5.49 33.76 -15.74
CA LEU A 19 -5.72 32.79 -14.67
C LEU A 19 -6.05 31.46 -15.34
N GLY A 20 -5.04 30.62 -15.53
CA GLY A 20 -5.24 29.22 -15.87
C GLY A 20 -5.96 28.56 -14.72
N VAL A 21 -7.23 28.20 -14.90
CA VAL A 21 -7.92 27.29 -14.00
C VAL A 21 -7.24 25.94 -14.17
N ALA A 22 -6.34 25.58 -13.26
CA ALA A 22 -5.84 24.22 -13.16
C ALA A 22 -7.00 23.36 -12.67
N THR A 23 -7.65 22.64 -13.59
CA THR A 23 -8.59 21.59 -13.22
C THR A 23 -7.80 20.45 -12.59
N SER A 24 -7.82 20.35 -11.26
CA SER A 24 -7.38 19.12 -10.58
C SER A 24 -8.47 18.07 -10.75
N PHE A 25 -8.22 17.07 -11.60
CA PHE A 25 -9.03 15.85 -11.55
C PHE A 25 -8.64 15.09 -10.27
N ALA A 26 -9.62 14.58 -9.54
CA ALA A 26 -9.32 13.58 -8.53
C ALA A 26 -8.57 12.44 -9.23
N ALA A 27 -7.44 12.01 -8.65
CA ALA A 27 -6.78 10.80 -9.14
C ALA A 27 -7.82 9.69 -9.10
N ASP A 28 -7.95 8.97 -10.21
CA ASP A 28 -8.80 7.79 -10.31
C ASP A 28 -8.19 6.71 -9.41
N TRP A 29 -8.51 6.80 -8.11
CA TRP A 29 -8.01 5.91 -7.07
C TRP A 29 -8.77 4.59 -7.05
N TYR A 30 -9.69 4.38 -8.01
CA TYR A 30 -10.37 3.10 -8.16
C TYR A 30 -9.31 2.03 -8.11
N ALA A 31 -9.41 1.14 -7.11
CA ALA A 31 -8.52 0.01 -6.98
C ALA A 31 -8.56 -0.69 -8.33
N LYS A 32 -7.51 -0.48 -9.14
CA LYS A 32 -7.35 -1.11 -10.44
C LYS A 32 -7.64 -2.59 -10.23
N ASP A 33 -8.25 -3.26 -11.21
CA ASP A 33 -8.73 -4.66 -11.19
C ASP A 33 -7.69 -5.74 -10.79
N ASN A 34 -6.52 -5.32 -10.32
CA ASN A 34 -5.51 -6.12 -9.67
C ASN A 34 -5.85 -6.39 -8.20
N LEU A 35 -6.90 -7.17 -8.00
CA LEU A 35 -7.28 -7.68 -6.68
C LEU A 35 -6.25 -8.72 -6.23
N GLN A 36 -5.51 -8.39 -5.17
CA GLN A 36 -4.64 -9.36 -4.53
C GLN A 36 -5.48 -10.24 -3.57
N PRO A 37 -5.62 -11.56 -3.81
CA PRO A 37 -6.41 -12.42 -2.94
C PRO A 37 -5.78 -12.54 -1.55
N GLY A 38 -6.61 -12.38 -0.52
CA GLY A 38 -6.20 -12.56 0.86
C GLY A 38 -7.36 -12.28 1.82
N HIS A 39 -7.39 -12.98 2.96
CA HIS A 39 -8.27 -12.65 4.08
C HIS A 39 -7.42 -12.11 5.23
N ASP A 40 -7.92 -11.10 5.94
CA ASP A 40 -7.23 -10.43 7.07
C ASP A 40 -5.78 -9.96 6.74
N PRO A 41 -5.60 -9.02 5.80
CA PRO A 41 -4.26 -8.60 5.40
C PRO A 41 -3.59 -7.70 6.47
N SER A 42 -2.28 -7.88 6.64
CA SER A 42 -1.38 -6.89 7.27
C SER A 42 -0.18 -6.65 6.35
N MET A 43 0.34 -5.42 6.31
CA MET A 43 1.37 -5.03 5.35
C MET A 43 2.37 -4.05 5.97
N VAL A 44 3.64 -4.24 5.63
CA VAL A 44 4.72 -3.29 5.91
C VAL A 44 5.37 -2.83 4.61
N ARG A 45 5.80 -1.57 4.59
CA ARG A 45 6.67 -1.00 3.55
C ARG A 45 8.11 -0.96 4.06
N PHE A 46 9.05 -1.25 3.18
CA PHE A 46 10.48 -1.10 3.37
C PHE A 46 11.08 -0.29 2.22
N GLU A 47 12.39 -0.04 2.21
CA GLU A 47 13.04 0.92 1.31
C GLU A 47 12.75 0.65 -0.17
N ASP A 48 12.79 -0.62 -0.57
CA ASP A 48 12.65 -1.11 -1.94
C ASP A 48 11.37 -1.92 -2.19
N GLY A 49 10.39 -1.90 -1.29
CA GLY A 49 9.14 -2.61 -1.54
C GLY A 49 8.19 -2.78 -0.36
N TYR A 50 7.36 -3.80 -0.47
CA TYR A 50 6.24 -4.13 0.40
C TYR A 50 6.25 -5.62 0.72
N ALA A 51 5.89 -5.95 1.96
CA ALA A 51 5.54 -7.30 2.38
C ALA A 51 4.11 -7.29 2.89
N LEU A 52 3.26 -8.15 2.33
CA LEU A 52 1.87 -8.32 2.71
C LEU A 52 1.66 -9.75 3.18
N MET A 53 1.04 -9.90 4.35
CA MET A 53 0.70 -11.19 4.93
C MET A 53 -0.81 -11.35 5.06
N SER A 54 -1.34 -12.56 4.93
CA SER A 54 -2.78 -12.85 5.06
C SER A 54 -3.04 -14.20 5.74
N THR A 55 -4.28 -14.44 6.19
CA THR A 55 -4.72 -15.70 6.83
C THR A 55 -4.47 -16.94 5.98
N ASN A 56 -4.47 -16.81 4.65
CA ASN A 56 -4.28 -17.91 3.71
C ASN A 56 -3.00 -18.69 4.00
N ASN A 57 -2.99 -19.99 3.72
CA ASN A 57 -1.81 -20.85 3.79
C ASN A 57 -0.99 -20.71 5.10
N ASN A 58 -1.61 -20.52 6.26
CA ASN A 58 -0.91 -20.29 7.54
C ASN A 58 0.07 -19.10 7.45
N LEU A 59 -0.48 -17.90 7.26
CA LEU A 59 0.28 -16.66 7.14
C LEU A 59 1.04 -16.59 5.80
N GLN A 60 0.31 -16.56 4.68
CA GLN A 60 0.87 -16.43 3.34
C GLN A 60 1.62 -15.09 3.20
N LEU A 61 2.83 -15.12 2.63
CA LEU A 61 3.60 -13.91 2.34
C LEU A 61 3.57 -13.56 0.85
N TRP A 62 3.29 -12.30 0.58
CA TRP A 62 3.44 -11.66 -0.72
C TRP A 62 4.48 -10.55 -0.62
N THR A 63 5.30 -10.37 -1.66
CA THR A 63 6.18 -9.20 -1.78
C THR A 63 5.93 -8.46 -3.07
N SER A 64 6.15 -7.15 -3.07
CA SER A 64 6.01 -6.31 -4.25
C SER A 64 6.97 -5.13 -4.18
N GLU A 65 7.50 -4.69 -5.31
CA GLU A 65 8.31 -3.45 -5.40
C GLU A 65 7.41 -2.22 -5.59
N ASP A 66 6.21 -2.39 -6.17
CA ASP A 66 5.32 -1.32 -6.65
C ASP A 66 3.93 -1.31 -5.97
N ALA A 67 3.69 -2.22 -5.02
CA ALA A 67 2.39 -2.51 -4.40
C ALA A 67 1.28 -2.90 -5.39
N TYR A 68 1.65 -3.28 -6.61
CA TYR A 68 0.74 -3.65 -7.68
C TYR A 68 1.05 -5.06 -8.16
N THR A 69 2.28 -5.33 -8.56
CA THR A 69 2.74 -6.64 -8.99
C THR A 69 3.24 -7.43 -7.80
N TRP A 70 2.54 -8.50 -7.42
CA TRP A 70 2.85 -9.28 -6.24
C TRP A 70 3.49 -10.63 -6.59
N LYS A 71 4.50 -11.00 -5.81
CA LYS A 71 5.14 -12.32 -5.83
C LYS A 71 4.66 -13.14 -4.64
N ASP A 72 4.12 -14.33 -4.92
CA ASP A 72 3.70 -15.30 -3.90
C ASP A 72 4.89 -16.07 -3.32
N HIS A 73 5.04 -16.07 -2.00
CA HIS A 73 6.00 -16.90 -1.27
C HIS A 73 5.35 -18.05 -0.48
N ARG A 74 4.02 -18.21 -0.61
CA ARG A 74 3.22 -19.22 0.09
C ARG A 74 3.34 -19.09 1.61
N SER A 75 3.17 -20.20 2.34
CA SER A 75 3.21 -20.25 3.80
C SER A 75 4.56 -19.78 4.35
N THR A 76 4.52 -18.94 5.38
CA THR A 76 5.73 -18.53 6.13
C THR A 76 6.10 -19.48 7.26
N VAL A 77 5.19 -20.38 7.63
CA VAL A 77 5.43 -21.41 8.66
C VAL A 77 5.27 -22.82 8.08
N SER A 78 5.87 -23.82 8.72
CA SER A 78 5.73 -25.22 8.32
C SER A 78 4.37 -25.85 8.72
N GLY A 79 3.62 -25.17 9.59
CA GLY A 79 2.33 -25.63 10.11
C GLY A 79 1.96 -24.91 11.41
N VAL A 80 0.84 -25.32 12.00
CA VAL A 80 0.41 -24.81 13.30
C VAL A 80 1.40 -25.26 14.38
N PRO A 81 1.97 -24.35 15.20
CA PRO A 81 2.88 -24.72 16.28
C PRO A 81 2.22 -25.66 17.30
N GLN A 82 2.95 -26.66 17.79
CA GLN A 82 2.38 -27.72 18.64
C GLN A 82 1.70 -27.20 19.92
N TRP A 83 2.22 -26.13 20.52
CA TRP A 83 1.66 -25.52 21.73
C TRP A 83 0.25 -24.92 21.50
N ALA A 84 -0.07 -24.55 20.26
CA ALA A 84 -1.33 -23.92 19.91
C ALA A 84 -2.52 -24.85 20.19
N TYR A 85 -2.33 -26.16 20.00
CA TYR A 85 -3.33 -27.19 20.26
C TYR A 85 -3.68 -27.34 21.75
N THR A 86 -2.87 -26.80 22.67
CA THR A 86 -3.25 -26.74 24.09
C THR A 86 -4.40 -25.76 24.34
N TYR A 87 -4.49 -24.68 23.55
CA TYR A 87 -5.50 -23.64 23.71
C TYR A 87 -6.63 -23.75 22.68
N ALA A 88 -6.34 -24.26 21.49
CA ALA A 88 -7.31 -24.47 20.41
C ALA A 88 -7.14 -25.88 19.82
N PRO A 89 -7.64 -26.93 20.49
CA PRO A 89 -7.34 -28.34 20.14
C PRO A 89 -7.81 -28.78 18.75
N LYS A 90 -8.81 -28.12 18.18
CA LYS A 90 -9.36 -28.39 16.84
C LYS A 90 -9.02 -27.27 15.85
N THR A 91 -8.02 -26.45 16.15
CA THR A 91 -7.58 -25.42 15.20
C THR A 91 -7.09 -26.06 13.90
N GLU A 92 -7.49 -25.47 12.78
CA GLU A 92 -7.10 -25.93 11.43
C GLU A 92 -5.97 -25.09 10.84
N GLY A 93 -5.62 -23.97 11.48
CA GLY A 93 -4.62 -23.04 10.98
C GLY A 93 -4.43 -21.82 11.88
N ILE A 94 -3.50 -20.97 11.49
CA ILE A 94 -3.23 -19.67 12.14
C ILE A 94 -3.62 -18.52 11.22
N TRP A 95 -4.21 -17.46 11.78
CA TRP A 95 -4.97 -16.46 11.03
C TRP A 95 -4.61 -15.02 11.42
N ALA A 96 -5.12 -14.06 10.66
CA ALA A 96 -5.06 -12.63 10.92
C ALA A 96 -3.67 -12.16 11.37
N PRO A 97 -2.66 -12.29 10.49
CA PRO A 97 -1.32 -11.83 10.81
C PRO A 97 -1.31 -10.32 11.06
N ASP A 98 -0.40 -9.90 11.92
CA ASP A 98 0.05 -8.51 12.01
C ASP A 98 1.57 -8.46 11.91
N ILE A 99 2.08 -7.84 10.83
CA ILE A 99 3.51 -7.68 10.58
C ILE A 99 3.93 -6.25 10.92
N PHE A 100 5.01 -6.12 11.69
CA PHE A 100 5.58 -4.82 12.03
C PHE A 100 7.11 -4.90 12.15
N TYR A 101 7.77 -3.76 11.93
CA TYR A 101 9.20 -3.62 12.06
C TYR A 101 9.55 -2.80 13.29
N MET A 102 10.42 -3.34 14.15
CA MET A 102 10.88 -2.65 15.35
C MET A 102 12.29 -3.11 15.71
N ASN A 103 13.19 -2.15 15.98
CA ASN A 103 14.55 -2.41 16.47
C ASN A 103 15.39 -3.36 15.58
N GLY A 104 15.31 -3.24 14.26
CA GLY A 104 16.10 -4.08 13.36
C GLY A 104 15.45 -5.41 12.99
N GLU A 105 14.23 -5.67 13.48
CA GLU A 105 13.57 -6.98 13.35
C GLU A 105 12.14 -6.83 12.83
N TYR A 106 11.77 -7.71 11.89
CA TYR A 106 10.37 -7.93 11.52
C TYR A 106 9.76 -8.96 12.45
N ARG A 107 8.60 -8.62 13.00
CA ARG A 107 7.86 -9.47 13.91
C ARG A 107 6.47 -9.67 13.36
N VAL A 108 5.99 -10.91 13.49
CA VAL A 108 4.68 -11.32 13.02
C VAL A 108 3.90 -11.87 14.21
N TYR A 109 2.83 -11.17 14.58
CA TYR A 109 1.81 -11.70 15.48
C TYR A 109 0.72 -12.37 14.67
N TYR A 110 0.02 -13.34 15.26
CA TYR A 110 -1.04 -14.07 14.60
C TYR A 110 -2.05 -14.60 15.63
N CYS A 111 -3.25 -14.92 15.14
CA CYS A 111 -4.30 -15.55 15.92
C CYS A 111 -4.24 -17.07 15.81
N VAL A 112 -4.52 -17.75 16.93
CA VAL A 112 -4.87 -19.17 16.97
C VAL A 112 -6.28 -19.26 17.53
N SER A 113 -7.22 -19.83 16.78
CA SER A 113 -8.58 -20.03 17.27
C SER A 113 -9.28 -21.21 16.58
N GLU A 114 -10.54 -21.42 16.94
CA GLU A 114 -11.46 -22.35 16.31
C GLU A 114 -12.66 -21.55 15.78
N PHE A 115 -13.09 -21.80 14.55
CA PHE A 115 -14.11 -20.96 13.91
C PHE A 115 -15.42 -21.00 14.70
N GLY A 116 -16.02 -19.82 14.95
CA GLY A 116 -17.27 -19.70 15.70
C GLY A 116 -17.16 -19.95 17.21
N LYS A 117 -15.96 -20.09 17.77
CA LYS A 117 -15.74 -20.29 19.20
C LYS A 117 -15.01 -19.11 19.86
N ARG A 118 -15.20 -19.04 21.18
CA ARG A 118 -14.42 -18.19 22.09
C ARG A 118 -13.56 -19.12 22.93
N ASN A 119 -12.25 -19.12 22.66
CA ASN A 119 -11.26 -19.87 23.43
C ASN A 119 -10.72 -19.03 24.60
#